data_AF-A0A7Y3C461-F1
#
_entry.id   AF-A0A7Y3C461-F1
#
_cell.length_a   1.000
_cell.length_b   1.000
_cell.length_c   1.000
_cell.angle_alpha   90.00
_cell.angle_beta   90.00
_cell.angle_gamma   90.00
#
_symmetry.space_group_name_H-M   'P 1'
#
loop_
_entity.id
_entity.type
_entity.pdbx_description
1 polymer ?
#
loop_
_entity_poly.entity_id
_entity_poly.type
_entity_poly.pdbx_seq_one_letter_code
_entity_poly.pdbx_strand_id
1 'polypeptide(L)'
;MLIVRLSAVVQQGSIRDLQRSYSGKTETDVRALRYVAVALTIELVAILLLVGVVAVSGPSDAEAAAALAERVGYWLGPAAGFVLCVVGGWYVARDLEAGRVRSGLVLGAAAAGIDVLILVASGAAFQWMLVVSNVGRLIAGALGGWLATRRDGGRAPGVVTSGSGNDS
;
A
#
# COMPACT_ATOMS: atom_id res chain seq x y z
N MET A 1 0.80 53.79 -14.00
CA MET A 1 1.19 52.48 -14.58
C MET A 1 1.76 51.49 -13.54
N LEU A 2 2.45 51.96 -12.48
CA LEU A 2 3.02 51.11 -11.42
C LEU A 2 1.97 50.36 -10.57
N ILE A 3 0.85 51.02 -10.24
CA ILE A 3 -0.21 50.48 -9.35
C ILE A 3 -0.90 49.25 -9.97
N VAL A 4 -1.15 49.26 -11.29
CA VAL A 4 -1.79 48.14 -12.01
C VAL A 4 -0.90 46.89 -12.02
N ARG A 5 0.43 47.06 -12.05
CA ARG A 5 1.38 45.94 -11.98
C ARG A 5 1.46 45.33 -10.57
N LEU A 6 1.30 46.13 -9.51
CA LEU A 6 1.26 45.61 -8.15
C LEU A 6 0.02 44.74 -7.90
N SER A 7 -1.15 45.19 -8.35
CA SER A 7 -2.41 44.42 -8.21
C SER A 7 -2.34 43.08 -8.92
N ALA A 8 -1.78 43.05 -10.13
CA ALA A 8 -1.61 41.81 -10.91
C ALA A 8 -0.63 40.82 -10.25
N VAL A 9 0.44 41.30 -9.63
CA VAL A 9 1.43 40.46 -8.92
C VAL A 9 0.85 39.88 -7.64
N VAL A 10 0.11 40.68 -6.85
CA VAL A 10 -0.58 40.22 -5.64
C VAL A 10 -1.66 39.17 -5.97
N GLN A 11 -2.42 39.40 -7.04
CA GLN A 11 -3.47 38.48 -7.47
C GLN A 11 -2.91 37.17 -8.08
N GLN A 12 -1.77 37.23 -8.76
CA GLN A 12 -1.05 36.02 -9.22
C GLN A 12 -0.45 35.20 -8.07
N GLY A 13 0.02 35.85 -6.99
CA GLY A 13 0.48 35.15 -5.78
C GLY A 13 -0.65 34.34 -5.13
N SER A 14 -1.80 34.98 -4.92
CA SER A 14 -2.97 34.36 -4.30
C SER A 14 -3.50 33.15 -5.09
N ILE A 15 -3.55 33.24 -6.43
CA ILE A 15 -4.00 32.12 -7.27
C ILE A 15 -3.01 30.95 -7.24
N ARG A 16 -1.70 31.22 -7.25
CA ARG A 16 -0.68 30.17 -7.15
C ARG A 16 -0.73 29.45 -5.80
N ASP A 17 -0.95 30.17 -4.72
CA ASP A 17 -1.06 29.58 -3.38
C ASP A 17 -2.32 28.70 -3.24
N LEU A 18 -3.46 29.16 -3.80
CA LEU A 18 -4.68 28.36 -3.86
C LEU A 18 -4.52 27.11 -4.72
N GLN A 19 -3.90 27.21 -5.90
CA GLN A 19 -3.63 26.05 -6.75
C GLN A 19 -2.69 25.05 -6.08
N ARG A 20 -1.67 25.52 -5.35
CA ARG A 20 -0.73 24.66 -4.62
C ARG A 20 -1.41 23.93 -3.47
N SER A 21 -2.29 24.62 -2.74
CA SER A 21 -3.07 24.03 -1.65
C SER A 21 -4.08 22.99 -2.16
N TYR A 22 -4.81 23.30 -3.25
CA TYR A 22 -5.75 22.37 -3.87
C TYR A 22 -5.04 21.16 -4.49
N SER A 23 -3.97 21.36 -5.26
CA SER A 23 -3.22 20.26 -5.91
C SER A 23 -2.61 19.31 -4.89
N GLY A 24 -2.03 19.85 -3.80
CA GLY A 24 -1.44 19.03 -2.74
C GLY A 24 -2.48 18.18 -2.01
N LYS A 25 -3.69 18.71 -1.82
CA LYS A 25 -4.81 17.97 -1.22
C LYS A 25 -5.26 16.81 -2.11
N THR A 26 -5.47 17.06 -3.41
CA THR A 26 -5.89 16.00 -4.34
C THR A 26 -4.86 14.87 -4.48
N GLU A 27 -3.56 15.19 -4.47
CA GLU A 27 -2.51 14.18 -4.59
C GLU A 27 -2.40 13.30 -3.33
N THR A 28 -2.56 13.90 -2.15
CA THR A 28 -2.56 13.17 -0.88
C THR A 28 -3.80 12.29 -0.71
N ASP A 29 -4.97 12.78 -1.10
CA ASP A 29 -6.23 12.02 -1.05
C ASP A 29 -6.18 10.79 -1.98
N VAL A 30 -5.70 10.95 -3.22
CA VAL A 30 -5.56 9.84 -4.17
C VAL A 30 -4.57 8.78 -3.68
N ARG A 31 -3.46 9.21 -3.08
CA ARG A 31 -2.47 8.29 -2.48
C ARG A 31 -3.05 7.53 -1.30
N ALA A 32 -3.74 8.22 -0.40
CA ALA A 32 -4.40 7.60 0.75
C ALA A 32 -5.44 6.56 0.29
N LEU A 33 -6.28 6.91 -0.67
CA LEU A 33 -7.27 6.01 -1.26
C LEU A 33 -6.62 4.78 -1.88
N ARG A 34 -5.49 4.95 -2.59
CA ARG A 34 -4.74 3.82 -3.17
C ARG A 34 -4.24 2.86 -2.08
N TYR A 35 -3.69 3.36 -0.97
CA TYR A 35 -3.24 2.48 0.12
C TYR A 35 -4.40 1.70 0.72
N VAL A 36 -5.53 2.37 0.99
CA VAL A 36 -6.73 1.71 1.54
C VAL A 36 -7.27 0.67 0.56
N ALA A 37 -7.36 1.00 -0.74
CA ALA A 37 -7.86 0.07 -1.76
C ALA A 37 -6.96 -1.18 -1.89
N VAL A 38 -5.64 -1.02 -1.86
CA VAL A 38 -4.71 -2.16 -1.88
C VAL A 38 -4.81 -2.96 -0.60
N ALA A 39 -4.91 -2.33 0.57
CA ALA A 39 -5.06 -3.01 1.85
C ALA A 39 -6.37 -3.82 1.93
N LEU A 40 -7.49 -3.27 1.45
CA LEU A 40 -8.75 -4.01 1.31
C LEU A 40 -8.62 -5.19 0.35
N THR A 41 -7.92 -5.00 -0.77
CA THR A 41 -7.65 -6.08 -1.73
C THR A 41 -6.84 -7.20 -1.07
N ILE A 42 -5.85 -6.87 -0.24
CA ILE A 42 -5.06 -7.85 0.51
C ILE A 42 -5.96 -8.70 1.41
N GLU A 43 -6.83 -8.07 2.22
CA GLU A 43 -7.74 -8.82 3.09
C GLU A 43 -8.75 -9.65 2.31
N LEU A 44 -9.32 -9.09 1.24
CA LEU A 44 -10.26 -9.81 0.40
C LEU A 44 -9.62 -11.06 -0.20
N VAL A 45 -8.40 -10.94 -0.74
CA VAL A 45 -7.67 -12.09 -1.29
C VAL A 45 -7.36 -13.11 -0.20
N ALA A 46 -6.94 -12.70 1.00
CA ALA A 46 -6.69 -13.61 2.10
C ALA A 46 -7.95 -14.39 2.53
N ILE A 47 -9.10 -13.71 2.63
CA ILE A 47 -10.39 -14.34 2.94
C ILE A 47 -10.78 -15.31 1.82
N LEU A 48 -10.67 -14.90 0.56
CA LEU A 48 -10.99 -15.77 -0.58
C LEU A 48 -10.09 -17.00 -0.65
N LEU A 49 -8.81 -16.88 -0.27
CA LEU A 49 -7.90 -18.03 -0.16
C LEU A 49 -8.38 -19.01 0.91
N LEU A 50 -8.77 -18.52 2.09
CA LEU A 50 -9.33 -19.37 3.15
C LEU A 50 -10.63 -20.06 2.70
N VAL A 51 -11.56 -19.29 2.13
CA VAL A 51 -12.81 -19.82 1.59
C VAL A 51 -12.54 -20.88 0.53
N GLY A 52 -11.58 -20.65 -0.38
CA GLY A 52 -11.18 -21.61 -1.40
C GLY A 52 -10.63 -22.91 -0.81
N VAL A 53 -9.76 -22.82 0.20
CA VAL A 53 -9.23 -24.02 0.89
C VAL A 53 -10.35 -24.83 1.53
N VAL A 54 -11.27 -24.17 2.24
CA VAL A 54 -12.41 -24.85 2.89
C VAL A 54 -13.39 -25.41 1.85
N ALA A 55 -13.64 -24.71 0.75
CA ALA A 55 -14.54 -25.18 -0.30
C ALA A 55 -14.01 -26.42 -1.03
N VAL A 56 -12.68 -26.54 -1.21
CA VAL A 56 -12.06 -27.66 -1.93
C VAL A 56 -11.77 -28.85 -1.01
N SER A 57 -11.38 -28.60 0.24
CA SER A 57 -10.88 -29.62 1.16
C SER A 57 -11.75 -29.83 2.40
N GLY A 58 -12.81 -29.03 2.55
CA GLY A 58 -13.70 -29.09 3.70
C GLY A 58 -14.71 -30.24 3.61
N PRO A 59 -15.15 -30.75 4.77
CA PRO A 59 -16.25 -31.71 4.83
C PRO A 59 -17.57 -31.06 4.39
N SER A 60 -18.52 -31.87 3.93
CA SER A 60 -19.87 -31.40 3.57
C SER A 60 -20.72 -31.02 4.78
N ASP A 61 -20.33 -31.48 5.96
CA ASP A 61 -20.92 -31.08 7.23
C ASP A 61 -20.47 -29.66 7.61
N ALA A 62 -21.44 -28.80 7.91
CA ALA A 62 -21.19 -27.38 8.14
C ALA A 62 -20.39 -27.11 9.43
N GLU A 63 -20.63 -27.89 10.48
CA GLU A 63 -19.93 -27.75 11.76
C GLU A 63 -18.46 -28.15 11.62
N ALA A 64 -18.21 -29.28 10.97
CA ALA A 64 -16.85 -29.73 10.68
C ALA A 64 -16.11 -28.79 9.70
N ALA A 65 -16.82 -28.16 8.75
CA ALA A 65 -16.23 -27.16 7.85
C ALA A 65 -15.84 -25.89 8.59
N ALA A 66 -16.66 -25.43 9.55
CA ALA A 66 -16.35 -24.29 10.40
C ALA A 66 -15.12 -24.57 11.29
N ALA A 67 -15.02 -25.75 11.88
CA ALA A 67 -13.86 -26.16 12.67
C ALA A 67 -12.57 -26.23 11.83
N LEU A 68 -12.66 -26.70 10.57
CA LEU A 68 -11.53 -26.66 9.64
C LEU A 68 -11.14 -25.22 9.30
N ALA A 69 -12.12 -24.36 9.01
CA ALA A 69 -11.90 -22.96 8.68
C ALA A 69 -11.17 -22.22 9.81
N GLU A 70 -11.53 -22.47 11.07
CA GLU A 70 -10.86 -21.87 12.23
C GLU A 70 -9.39 -22.31 12.32
N ARG A 71 -9.13 -23.62 12.21
CA ARG A 71 -7.77 -24.18 12.30
C ARG A 71 -6.86 -23.71 11.17
N VAL A 72 -7.38 -23.72 9.94
CA VAL A 72 -6.63 -23.27 8.76
C VAL A 72 -6.45 -21.75 8.81
N GLY A 73 -7.52 -21.01 9.12
CA GLY A 73 -7.53 -19.55 9.21
C GLY A 73 -6.50 -19.02 10.20
N TYR A 74 -6.30 -19.70 11.32
CA TYR A 74 -5.29 -19.35 12.33
C TYR A 74 -3.87 -19.20 11.77
N TRP A 75 -3.49 -20.06 10.81
CA TRP A 75 -2.15 -20.01 10.18
C TRP A 75 -2.16 -19.31 8.83
N LEU A 76 -3.21 -19.54 8.03
CA LEU A 76 -3.31 -19.03 6.68
C LEU A 76 -3.46 -17.51 6.67
N GLY A 77 -4.28 -16.94 7.57
CA GLY A 77 -4.49 -15.50 7.66
C GLY A 77 -3.16 -14.73 7.84
N PRO A 78 -2.38 -15.04 8.89
CA PRO A 78 -1.08 -14.39 9.10
C PRO A 78 -0.09 -14.60 7.95
N ALA A 79 0.00 -15.82 7.40
CA ALA A 79 0.93 -16.11 6.32
C ALA A 79 0.57 -15.38 5.01
N ALA A 80 -0.70 -15.45 4.60
CA ALA A 80 -1.21 -14.76 3.43
C ALA A 80 -1.10 -13.24 3.60
N GLY A 81 -1.52 -12.70 4.74
CA GLY A 81 -1.43 -11.28 5.07
C GLY A 81 0.01 -10.76 4.98
N PHE A 82 0.99 -11.51 5.51
CA PHE A 82 2.41 -11.16 5.38
C PHE A 82 2.85 -11.11 3.91
N VAL A 83 2.66 -12.18 3.16
CA VAL A 83 3.11 -12.27 1.74
C VAL A 83 2.44 -11.18 0.90
N LEU A 84 1.14 -11.01 1.04
CA LEU A 84 0.37 -10.01 0.30
C LEU A 84 0.76 -8.57 0.70
N CYS A 85 1.13 -8.31 1.96
CA CYS A 85 1.69 -7.03 2.36
C CYS A 85 3.07 -6.75 1.77
N VAL A 86 3.94 -7.76 1.61
CA VAL A 86 5.22 -7.60 0.88
C VAL A 86 4.95 -7.21 -0.57
N VAL A 87 4.09 -7.97 -1.26
CA VAL A 87 3.77 -7.74 -2.67
C VAL A 87 3.08 -6.39 -2.87
N GLY A 88 2.09 -6.09 -2.02
CA GLY A 88 1.39 -4.81 -2.01
C GLY A 88 2.32 -3.65 -1.72
N GLY A 89 3.21 -3.77 -0.73
CA GLY A 89 4.17 -2.75 -0.35
C GLY A 89 5.14 -2.44 -1.49
N TRP A 90 5.62 -3.48 -2.17
CA TRP A 90 6.39 -3.33 -3.40
C TRP A 90 5.58 -2.65 -4.50
N TYR A 91 4.35 -3.08 -4.74
CA TYR A 91 3.49 -2.55 -5.79
C TYR A 91 3.18 -1.07 -5.62
N VAL A 92 2.88 -0.61 -4.40
CA VAL A 92 2.58 0.81 -4.14
C VAL A 92 3.82 1.68 -4.18
N ALA A 93 5.00 1.12 -3.88
CA ALA A 93 6.24 1.86 -3.75
C ALA A 93 7.12 1.85 -5.03
N ARG A 94 6.92 0.90 -5.96
CA ARG A 94 7.79 0.68 -7.13
C ARG A 94 7.93 1.89 -8.07
N ASP A 95 6.93 2.76 -8.10
CA ASP A 95 6.87 3.91 -9.02
C ASP A 95 7.22 5.24 -8.31
N LEU A 96 7.64 5.19 -7.04
CA LEU A 96 8.01 6.39 -6.26
C LEU A 96 9.50 6.68 -6.40
N GLU A 97 9.87 7.95 -6.54
CA GLU A 97 11.28 8.37 -6.58
C GLU A 97 11.97 8.29 -5.21
N ALA A 98 11.23 8.58 -4.14
CA ALA A 98 11.72 8.55 -2.76
C ALA A 98 10.65 8.04 -1.78
N GLY A 99 11.03 7.70 -0.55
CA GLY A 99 10.08 7.33 0.51
C GLY A 99 9.41 5.95 0.31
N ARG A 100 10.04 5.04 -0.44
CA ARG A 100 9.50 3.71 -0.76
C ARG A 100 9.21 2.87 0.48
N VAL A 101 10.15 2.79 1.42
CA VAL A 101 9.99 2.05 2.69
C VAL A 101 8.85 2.63 3.53
N ARG A 102 8.79 3.97 3.65
CA ARG A 102 7.70 4.66 4.37
C ARG A 102 6.34 4.33 3.75
N SER A 103 6.24 4.35 2.42
CA SER A 103 5.00 4.02 1.71
C SER A 103 4.57 2.56 1.94
N GLY A 104 5.53 1.64 1.92
CA GLY A 104 5.30 0.24 2.28
C GLY A 104 4.83 0.07 3.73
N LEU A 105 5.44 0.77 4.68
CA LEU A 105 5.03 0.75 6.09
C LEU A 105 3.61 1.28 6.28
N VAL A 106 3.25 2.38 5.60
CA VAL A 106 1.89 2.95 5.61
C VAL A 106 0.86 1.93 5.10
N LEU A 107 1.17 1.20 4.02
CA LEU A 107 0.30 0.13 3.54
C LEU A 107 0.17 -0.99 4.57
N GLY A 108 1.27 -1.46 5.15
CA GLY A 108 1.26 -2.50 6.19
C GLY A 108 0.42 -2.08 7.40
N ALA A 109 0.49 -0.81 7.79
CA ALA A 109 -0.32 -0.25 8.87
C ALA A 109 -1.80 -0.18 8.49
N ALA A 110 -2.13 0.20 7.25
CA ALA A 110 -3.50 0.20 6.76
C ALA A 110 -4.10 -1.22 6.76
N ALA A 111 -3.36 -2.22 6.26
CA ALA A 111 -3.79 -3.61 6.28
C ALA A 111 -3.98 -4.13 7.71
N ALA A 112 -3.04 -3.83 8.61
CA ALA A 112 -3.16 -4.19 10.03
C ALA A 112 -4.38 -3.52 10.69
N GLY A 113 -4.66 -2.26 10.35
CA GLY A 113 -5.86 -1.56 10.81
C GLY A 113 -7.14 -2.23 10.35
N ILE A 114 -7.21 -2.67 9.09
CA ILE A 114 -8.37 -3.39 8.55
C ILE A 114 -8.52 -4.75 9.22
N ASP A 115 -7.44 -5.50 9.41
CA ASP A 115 -7.43 -6.80 10.11
C ASP A 115 -8.02 -6.67 11.54
N VAL A 116 -7.59 -5.65 12.28
CA VAL A 116 -8.14 -5.33 13.61
C VAL A 116 -9.62 -4.93 13.53
N LEU A 117 -10.03 -4.15 12.52
CA LEU A 117 -11.43 -3.79 12.33
C LEU A 117 -12.31 -5.01 12.03
N ILE A 118 -11.82 -5.94 11.21
CA ILE A 118 -12.52 -7.21 10.91
C ILE A 118 -12.68 -8.03 12.20
N LEU A 119 -11.62 -8.15 13.01
CA LEU A 119 -11.70 -8.83 14.30
C LEU A 119 -12.81 -8.24 15.19
N VAL A 120 -12.78 -6.91 15.39
CA VAL A 120 -13.76 -6.20 16.22
C VAL A 120 -15.18 -6.38 15.67
N ALA A 121 -15.35 -6.26 14.35
CA ALA A 121 -16.64 -6.42 13.70
C ALA A 121 -17.18 -7.86 13.75
N SER A 122 -16.28 -8.86 13.76
CA SER A 122 -16.64 -10.28 13.82
C SER A 122 -17.07 -10.75 15.22
N GLY A 123 -16.71 -10.00 16.27
CA GLY A 123 -16.92 -10.43 17.66
C GLY A 123 -16.07 -11.61 18.09
N ALA A 124 -15.07 -12.01 17.30
CA ALA A 124 -14.17 -13.11 17.65
C ALA A 124 -13.28 -12.77 18.85
N ALA A 125 -12.92 -13.80 19.61
CA ALA A 125 -12.04 -13.63 20.76
C ALA A 125 -10.63 -13.18 20.34
N PHE A 126 -10.02 -12.33 21.14
CA PHE A 126 -8.65 -11.89 20.92
C PHE A 126 -7.67 -13.06 21.04
N GLN A 127 -6.73 -13.14 20.09
CA GLN A 127 -5.69 -14.16 20.01
C GLN A 127 -4.32 -13.49 19.89
N TRP A 128 -3.30 -13.96 20.62
CA TRP A 128 -1.95 -13.39 20.56
C TRP A 128 -1.34 -13.45 19.15
N MET A 129 -1.77 -14.44 18.36
CA MET A 129 -1.41 -14.59 16.96
C MET A 129 -1.76 -13.36 16.11
N LEU A 130 -2.81 -12.62 16.46
CA LEU A 130 -3.18 -11.38 15.77
C LEU A 130 -2.15 -10.29 15.99
N VAL A 131 -1.56 -10.20 17.19
CA VAL A 131 -0.46 -9.24 17.45
C VAL A 131 0.73 -9.57 16.57
N VAL A 132 1.11 -10.84 16.54
CA VAL A 132 2.22 -11.33 15.71
C VAL A 132 1.94 -11.08 14.23
N SER A 133 0.73 -11.35 13.77
CA SER A 133 0.30 -11.10 12.39
C SER A 133 0.38 -9.62 12.03
N ASN A 134 -0.15 -8.74 12.88
CA ASN A 134 -0.17 -7.30 12.62
C ASN A 134 1.23 -6.67 12.63
N VAL A 135 2.10 -7.09 13.55
CA VAL A 135 3.53 -6.72 13.50
C VAL A 135 4.17 -7.26 12.21
N GLY A 136 3.85 -8.50 11.83
CA GLY A 136 4.29 -9.11 10.58
C GLY A 136 3.88 -8.29 9.35
N ARG A 137 2.64 -7.78 9.30
CA ARG A 137 2.13 -6.93 8.20
C ARG A 137 2.90 -5.62 8.09
N LEU A 138 3.26 -4.98 9.21
CA LEU A 138 4.11 -3.78 9.22
C LEU A 138 5.49 -4.06 8.63
N ILE A 139 6.14 -5.14 9.10
CA ILE A 139 7.45 -5.57 8.62
C ILE A 139 7.38 -5.92 7.12
N ALA A 140 6.37 -6.69 6.72
CA ALA A 140 6.14 -7.07 5.33
C ALA A 140 5.96 -5.85 4.42
N GLY A 141 5.15 -4.88 4.81
CA GLY A 141 4.96 -3.64 4.08
C GLY A 141 6.27 -2.89 3.89
N ALA A 142 7.06 -2.73 4.97
CA ALA A 142 8.38 -2.11 4.91
C ALA A 142 9.35 -2.87 3.99
N LEU A 143 9.37 -4.21 4.06
CA LEU A 143 10.17 -5.07 3.19
C LEU A 143 9.77 -4.92 1.72
N GLY A 144 8.48 -4.87 1.40
CA GLY A 144 7.98 -4.60 0.05
C GLY A 144 8.47 -3.24 -0.47
N GLY A 145 8.33 -2.20 0.34
CA GLY A 145 8.84 -0.87 0.03
C GLY A 145 10.37 -0.84 -0.15
N TRP A 146 11.10 -1.63 0.64
CA TRP A 146 12.54 -1.78 0.47
C TRP A 146 12.91 -2.54 -0.81
N LEU A 147 12.21 -3.62 -1.18
CA LEU A 147 12.43 -4.33 -2.45
C LEU A 147 12.25 -3.43 -3.66
N ALA A 148 11.32 -2.47 -3.57
CA ALA A 148 11.13 -1.48 -4.61
C ALA A 148 12.36 -0.57 -4.81
N THR A 149 13.20 -0.33 -3.78
CA THR A 149 14.45 0.47 -3.91
C THR A 149 15.47 -0.16 -4.86
N ARG A 150 15.47 -1.49 -5.00
CA ARG A 150 16.46 -2.22 -5.80
C ARG A 150 16.24 -2.09 -7.31
N ARG A 151 15.13 -1.50 -7.76
CA ARG A 151 14.78 -1.37 -9.18
C ARG A 151 15.58 -0.30 -9.93
N ASP A 152 16.16 0.68 -9.22
CA ASP A 152 16.89 1.78 -9.86
C ASP A 152 18.36 1.44 -10.16
N GLY A 153 18.92 0.44 -9.50
CA GLY A 153 20.30 -0.01 -9.75
C GLY A 153 20.51 -0.67 -11.13
N GLY A 154 19.43 -0.94 -11.89
CA GLY A 154 19.48 -1.54 -13.23
C GLY A 154 19.26 -0.56 -14.38
N ARG A 155 18.90 0.71 -14.13
CA ARG A 155 18.91 1.75 -15.16
C ARG A 155 20.33 2.31 -15.25
N ALA A 156 21.14 1.74 -16.13
CA ALA A 156 22.43 2.32 -16.49
C ALA A 156 22.22 3.81 -16.83
N PRO A 157 23.03 4.73 -16.28
CA PRO A 157 22.94 6.14 -16.63
C PRO A 157 23.09 6.26 -18.14
N GLY A 158 22.09 6.88 -18.78
CA GLY A 158 22.07 7.10 -20.20
C GLY A 158 23.40 7.67 -20.65
N VAL A 159 24.07 6.95 -21.56
CA VAL A 159 25.21 7.45 -22.30
C VAL A 159 24.72 8.72 -22.98
N VAL A 160 25.13 9.86 -22.42
CA VAL A 160 25.00 11.15 -23.09
C VAL A 160 25.92 11.04 -24.30
N THR A 161 25.35 10.70 -25.45
CA THR A 161 26.02 10.87 -26.73
C THR A 161 26.15 12.37 -26.92
N SER A 162 27.29 12.92 -26.51
CA SER A 162 27.70 14.28 -26.81
C SER A 162 27.63 14.46 -28.32
N GLY A 163 26.70 15.29 -28.79
CA GLY A 163 26.61 15.69 -30.17
C GLY A 163 27.92 16.34 -30.59
N SER A 164 28.65 15.65 -31.47
CA SER A 164 29.73 16.24 -32.25
C SER A 164 29.10 17.21 -33.24
N GLY A 165 28.94 18.47 -32.83
CA GLY A 165 28.79 19.57 -33.77
C GLY A 165 30.07 19.65 -34.59
N ASN A 166 29.97 19.29 -35.87
CA ASN A 166 30.99 19.64 -36.84
C ASN A 166 30.35 20.63 -37.82
N ASP A 167 30.48 21.90 -37.45
CA ASP A 167 30.38 23.02 -38.36
C ASP A 167 31.60 22.95 -39.30
N SER A 168 31.35 22.73 -40.59
CA SER A 168 32.18 23.17 -41.73
C SER A 168 31.39 22.95 -43.02
#